data_AF-A0A5E5BQS4-F1
#
_entry.id   AF-A0A5E5BQS4-F1
#
_cell.length_a   1.000
_cell.length_b   1.000
_cell.length_c   1.000
_cell.angle_alpha   90.00
_cell.angle_beta   90.00
_cell.angle_gamma   90.00
#
_symmetry.space_group_name_H-M   'P 1'
#
loop_
_entity.id
_entity.type
_entity.pdbx_description
1 polymer ?
#
loop_
_entity_poly.entity_id
_entity_poly.type
_entity_poly.pdbx_seq_one_letter_code
_entity_poly.pdbx_strand_id
1 'polypeptide(L)'
;MFVKTVLGALAGAALINAAWAEDGGDWVTIAETQKSLWQGKKGSGALSNVDGKKNSGYKYLYQVRNKSKNTFDYAQAVVLLDACRKGFGYVYYNGMEGQFLGKDQFVRFGPTVADNLGSTACQSWDNDTGKVSLAEKGDSWEFAAQVEKSGNKVFLKRDTLRKRAFKGKPSVSILSRFDNLREKTYEYSEFVIASADCERGYGTLYELNFDGGISDKWDIALNGDSVASVVGGVVCNKR
;
A
#
# COMPACT_ATOMS: atom_id res chain seq x y z
N MET A 1 -12.05 7.33 -28.32
CA MET A 1 -11.27 8.27 -27.50
C MET A 1 -11.74 8.11 -26.07
N PHE A 2 -11.21 7.11 -25.36
CA PHE A 2 -11.65 6.75 -24.01
C PHE A 2 -10.67 7.34 -22.99
N VAL A 3 -11.26 8.06 -22.04
CA VAL A 3 -10.60 8.81 -20.97
C VAL A 3 -9.72 7.85 -20.17
N LYS A 4 -8.40 8.05 -20.25
CA LYS A 4 -7.45 7.45 -19.32
C LYS A 4 -7.84 7.90 -17.92
N THR A 5 -8.32 6.96 -17.12
CA THR A 5 -8.46 7.09 -15.67
C THR A 5 -7.12 7.58 -15.15
N VAL A 6 -7.10 8.81 -14.66
CA VAL A 6 -5.92 9.42 -14.04
C VAL A 6 -5.66 8.60 -12.77
N LEU A 7 -4.71 7.66 -12.84
CA LEU A 7 -4.05 7.14 -11.65
C LEU A 7 -3.50 8.35 -10.90
N GLY A 8 -3.94 8.54 -9.67
CA GLY A 8 -3.54 9.67 -8.84
C GLY A 8 -2.02 9.77 -8.79
N ALA A 9 -1.49 10.91 -9.26
CA ALA A 9 -0.08 11.23 -9.15
C ALA A 9 0.32 11.31 -7.67
N LEU A 10 1.02 10.28 -7.18
CA LEU A 10 1.50 10.13 -5.81
C LEU A 10 2.71 11.02 -5.56
N ALA A 11 2.50 12.25 -5.10
CA ALA A 11 3.59 13.08 -4.60
C ALA A 11 4.01 12.63 -3.19
N GLY A 12 5.32 12.45 -2.96
CA GLY A 12 5.88 12.13 -1.64
C GLY A 12 5.39 13.12 -0.57
N ALA A 13 4.81 12.59 0.51
CA ALA A 13 4.37 13.36 1.65
C ALA A 13 5.50 13.43 2.68
N ALA A 14 5.63 14.56 3.37
CA ALA A 14 6.52 14.68 4.51
C ALA A 14 5.89 13.93 5.69
N LEU A 15 6.64 13.00 6.29
CA LEU A 15 6.25 12.32 7.52
C LEU A 15 6.32 13.32 8.68
N ILE A 16 5.18 13.66 9.27
CA ILE A 16 5.14 14.24 10.59
C ILE A 16 4.81 13.07 11.51
N ASN A 17 5.81 12.56 12.24
CA ASN A 17 5.55 11.69 13.38
C ASN A 17 4.68 12.50 14.32
N ALA A 18 3.36 12.25 14.31
CA ALA A 18 2.47 12.78 15.30
C ALA A 18 2.81 12.10 16.64
N ALA A 19 3.81 12.65 17.33
CA ALA A 19 3.79 12.63 18.77
C ALA A 19 2.42 13.22 19.14
N TRP A 20 1.66 12.47 19.93
CA TRP A 20 0.35 12.89 20.43
C TRP A 20 0.57 14.07 21.39
N ALA A 21 0.88 15.25 20.84
CA ALA A 21 0.83 16.50 21.57
C ALA A 21 -0.66 16.78 21.83
N GLU A 22 -0.99 16.98 23.11
CA GLU A 22 -2.30 17.33 23.64
C GLU A 22 -2.75 18.73 23.20
N ASP A 23 -2.81 19.00 21.90
CA ASP A 23 -3.61 20.12 21.41
C ASP A 23 -5.05 19.64 21.24
N GLY A 24 -5.95 20.25 22.02
CA GLY A 24 -7.38 19.96 22.17
C GLY A 24 -8.24 20.14 20.91
N GLY A 25 -7.68 19.99 19.71
CA GLY A 25 -8.44 19.97 18.45
C GLY A 25 -9.02 18.58 18.13
N ASP A 26 -10.23 18.57 17.57
CA ASP A 26 -10.94 17.36 17.10
C ASP A 26 -10.29 16.69 15.88
N TRP A 27 -9.33 17.36 15.22
CA TRP A 27 -8.71 16.92 13.98
C TRP A 27 -7.20 16.70 14.15
N VAL A 28 -6.71 15.55 13.72
CA VAL A 28 -5.28 15.17 13.77
C VAL A 28 -4.72 15.14 12.37
N THR A 29 -3.55 15.75 12.16
CA THR A 29 -2.83 15.65 10.88
C THR A 29 -2.44 14.20 10.59
N ILE A 30 -2.83 13.71 9.42
CA ILE A 30 -2.49 12.38 8.93
C ILE A 30 -1.38 12.45 7.88
N ALA A 31 -1.51 13.38 6.93
CA ALA A 31 -0.55 13.54 5.85
C ALA A 31 -0.54 14.99 5.34
N GLU A 32 0.58 15.42 4.81
CA GLU A 32 0.74 16.77 4.29
C GLU A 32 1.60 16.80 3.02
N THR A 33 1.17 17.58 2.04
CA THR A 33 1.94 17.93 0.86
C THR A 33 2.06 19.45 0.75
N GLN A 34 2.79 19.95 -0.24
CA GLN A 34 2.85 21.40 -0.51
C GLN A 34 1.47 22.01 -0.81
N LYS A 35 0.52 21.23 -1.35
CA LYS A 35 -0.78 21.72 -1.82
C LYS A 35 -1.92 21.47 -0.84
N SER A 36 -1.84 20.39 -0.07
CA SER A 36 -2.96 19.90 0.72
C SER A 36 -2.53 19.33 2.07
N LEU A 37 -3.45 19.38 3.03
CA LEU A 37 -3.31 18.81 4.37
C LEU A 37 -4.48 17.85 4.62
N TRP A 38 -4.19 16.60 4.95
CA TRP A 38 -5.18 15.58 5.32
C TRP A 38 -5.23 15.46 6.83
N GLN A 39 -6.44 15.53 7.39
CA GLN A 39 -6.66 15.43 8.83
C GLN A 39 -7.78 14.44 9.13
N GLY A 40 -7.62 13.60 10.15
CA GLY A 40 -8.64 12.67 10.64
C GLY A 40 -9.38 13.22 11.84
N LYS A 41 -10.69 12.99 11.92
CA LYS A 41 -11.51 13.36 13.08
C LYS A 41 -11.33 12.33 14.20
N LYS A 42 -10.84 12.78 15.36
CA LYS A 42 -10.71 11.96 16.58
C LYS A 42 -12.07 11.36 16.95
N GLY A 43 -12.08 10.10 17.37
CA GLY A 43 -13.29 9.39 17.81
C GLY A 43 -14.33 9.11 16.72
N SER A 44 -14.04 9.40 15.44
CA SER A 44 -14.96 9.09 14.32
C SER A 44 -14.83 7.66 13.79
N GLY A 45 -13.92 6.87 14.35
CA GLY A 45 -13.63 5.51 13.97
C GLY A 45 -14.80 4.56 14.26
N ALA A 46 -15.09 3.65 13.33
CA ALA A 46 -16.07 2.60 13.55
C ALA A 46 -15.83 1.39 12.65
N LEU A 47 -16.30 0.22 13.09
CA LEU A 47 -16.43 -0.93 12.21
C LEU A 47 -17.43 -0.65 11.08
N SER A 48 -17.16 -1.22 9.92
CA SER A 48 -17.98 -1.06 8.72
C SER A 48 -18.09 -2.38 7.96
N ASN A 49 -19.17 -2.49 7.19
CA ASN A 49 -19.38 -3.60 6.28
C ASN A 49 -18.76 -3.24 4.94
N VAL A 50 -17.88 -4.10 4.44
CA VAL A 50 -17.25 -3.95 3.11
C VAL A 50 -17.54 -5.20 2.30
N ASP A 51 -17.98 -5.02 1.06
CA ASP A 51 -18.32 -6.08 0.10
C ASP A 51 -19.26 -7.16 0.69
N GLY A 52 -20.31 -6.72 1.40
CA GLY A 52 -21.31 -7.61 2.01
C GLY A 52 -20.81 -8.38 3.24
N LYS A 53 -19.54 -8.24 3.64
CA LYS A 53 -19.00 -8.88 4.84
C LYS A 53 -19.20 -7.97 6.05
N LYS A 54 -19.83 -8.50 7.10
CA LYS A 54 -20.11 -7.75 8.33
C LYS A 54 -18.82 -7.42 9.08
N ASN A 55 -18.66 -6.18 9.53
CA ASN A 55 -17.53 -5.71 10.35
C ASN A 55 -16.15 -6.09 9.76
N SER A 56 -16.04 -6.07 8.43
CA SER A 56 -14.85 -6.49 7.69
C SER A 56 -13.88 -5.33 7.42
N GLY A 57 -14.31 -4.09 7.63
CA GLY A 57 -13.48 -2.90 7.49
C GLY A 57 -13.58 -1.97 8.70
N TYR A 58 -12.63 -1.07 8.80
CA TYR A 58 -12.61 0.04 9.74
C TYR A 58 -12.70 1.34 8.95
N LYS A 59 -13.64 2.21 9.34
CA LYS A 59 -13.86 3.50 8.70
C LYS A 59 -13.61 4.64 9.68
N TYR A 60 -13.19 5.78 9.17
CA TYR A 60 -13.11 7.03 9.94
C TYR A 60 -13.31 8.24 9.02
N LEU A 61 -13.68 9.38 9.61
CA LEU A 61 -13.87 10.63 8.89
C LEU A 61 -12.53 11.35 8.72
N TYR A 62 -12.25 11.84 7.52
CA TYR A 62 -11.13 12.73 7.26
C TYR A 62 -11.58 13.96 6.46
N GLN A 63 -10.77 15.00 6.53
CA GLN A 63 -10.89 16.20 5.73
C GLN A 63 -9.60 16.47 4.96
N VAL A 64 -9.73 17.11 3.80
CA VAL A 64 -8.61 17.58 2.99
C VAL A 64 -8.73 19.09 2.88
N ARG A 65 -7.75 19.80 3.44
CA ARG A 65 -7.63 21.25 3.28
C ARG A 65 -6.78 21.56 2.06
N ASN A 66 -7.33 22.27 1.09
CA ASN A 66 -6.57 22.90 0.03
C ASN A 66 -5.86 24.14 0.60
N LYS A 67 -4.53 24.16 0.61
CA LYS A 67 -3.76 25.24 1.24
C LYS A 67 -3.83 26.58 0.52
N SER A 68 -3.99 26.58 -0.81
CA SER A 68 -4.04 27.83 -1.58
C SER A 68 -5.41 28.49 -1.55
N LYS A 69 -6.48 27.69 -1.55
CA LYS A 69 -7.86 28.17 -1.53
C LYS A 69 -8.48 28.23 -0.14
N ASN A 70 -7.84 27.61 0.84
CA ASN A 70 -8.37 27.42 2.19
C ASN A 70 -9.77 26.74 2.21
N THR A 71 -10.03 25.84 1.26
CA THR A 71 -11.27 25.06 1.17
C THR A 71 -11.08 23.67 1.77
N PHE A 72 -12.19 23.08 2.24
CA PHE A 72 -12.19 21.77 2.91
C PHE A 72 -13.14 20.81 2.18
N ASP A 73 -12.62 19.64 1.86
CA ASP A 73 -13.41 18.51 1.37
C ASP A 73 -13.47 17.42 2.45
N TYR A 74 -14.63 16.81 2.65
CA TYR A 74 -14.86 15.80 3.69
C TYR A 74 -15.19 14.44 3.06
N ALA A 75 -14.61 13.38 3.60
CA ALA A 75 -14.83 12.02 3.13
C ALA A 75 -14.56 10.98 4.23
N GLN A 76 -14.96 9.74 3.99
CA GLN A 76 -14.70 8.61 4.86
C GLN A 76 -13.60 7.75 4.22
N ALA A 77 -12.56 7.43 4.99
CA ALA A 77 -11.56 6.45 4.59
C ALA A 77 -11.94 5.11 5.21
N VAL A 78 -11.92 4.04 4.41
CA VAL A 78 -12.25 2.68 4.83
C VAL A 78 -11.10 1.74 4.49
N VAL A 79 -10.68 0.90 5.43
CA VAL A 79 -9.65 -0.12 5.23
C VAL A 79 -10.16 -1.47 5.70
N LEU A 80 -9.91 -2.52 4.92
CA LEU A 80 -10.23 -3.89 5.34
C LEU A 80 -9.36 -4.31 6.53
N LEU A 81 -9.95 -4.94 7.54
CA LEU A 81 -9.20 -5.38 8.73
C LEU A 81 -8.11 -6.41 8.41
N ASP A 82 -8.31 -7.23 7.38
CA ASP A 82 -7.29 -8.13 6.85
C ASP A 82 -6.09 -7.37 6.28
N ALA A 83 -6.32 -6.21 5.65
CA ALA A 83 -5.25 -5.33 5.18
C ALA A 83 -4.42 -4.78 6.33
N CYS A 84 -5.05 -4.45 7.47
CA CYS A 84 -4.34 -4.00 8.67
C CYS A 84 -3.41 -5.06 9.25
N ARG A 85 -3.84 -6.32 9.26
CA ARG A 85 -3.03 -7.45 9.74
C ARG A 85 -1.90 -7.82 8.78
N LYS A 86 -2.17 -7.87 7.48
CA LYS A 86 -1.15 -8.21 6.47
C LYS A 86 -0.19 -7.06 6.16
N GLY A 87 -0.57 -5.83 6.49
CA GLY A 87 0.27 -4.64 6.35
C GLY A 87 0.19 -3.93 5.00
N PHE A 88 -0.73 -4.31 4.11
CA PHE A 88 -0.93 -3.65 2.82
C PHE A 88 -2.34 -3.95 2.30
N GLY A 89 -2.85 -3.13 1.37
CA GLY A 89 -4.18 -3.31 0.79
C GLY A 89 -4.67 -2.04 0.12
N TYR A 90 -5.97 -1.81 0.15
CA TYR A 90 -6.57 -0.58 -0.38
C TYR A 90 -7.16 0.29 0.74
N VAL A 91 -6.99 1.60 0.60
CA VAL A 91 -7.85 2.59 1.26
C VAL A 91 -8.97 2.91 0.29
N TYR A 92 -10.21 2.71 0.72
CA TYR A 92 -11.40 3.05 -0.04
C TYR A 92 -11.89 4.42 0.44
N TYR A 93 -12.13 5.32 -0.51
CA TYR A 93 -12.66 6.65 -0.24
C TYR A 93 -14.15 6.65 -0.52
N ASN A 94 -14.92 7.01 0.50
CA ASN A 94 -16.36 7.16 0.39
C ASN A 94 -16.77 8.61 0.68
N GLY A 95 -17.84 9.07 0.03
CA GLY A 95 -18.45 10.35 0.34
C GLY A 95 -19.14 10.33 1.71
N MET A 96 -19.69 11.49 2.10
CA MET A 96 -20.39 11.62 3.38
C MET A 96 -21.66 10.76 3.47
N GLU A 97 -22.28 10.44 2.34
CA GLU A 97 -23.45 9.55 2.25
C GLU A 97 -23.03 8.06 2.15
N GLY A 98 -21.73 7.76 2.19
CA GLY A 98 -21.19 6.40 2.13
C GLY A 98 -21.03 5.85 0.72
N GLN A 99 -21.31 6.63 -0.31
CA GLN A 99 -21.08 6.25 -1.71
C GLN A 99 -19.58 6.12 -2.02
N PHE A 100 -19.20 5.11 -2.80
CA PHE A 100 -17.81 4.88 -3.20
C PHE A 100 -17.34 5.94 -4.20
N LEU A 101 -16.17 6.54 -3.94
CA LEU A 101 -15.55 7.56 -4.79
C LEU A 101 -14.28 7.04 -5.49
N GLY A 102 -13.57 6.09 -4.89
CA GLY A 102 -12.34 5.56 -5.42
C GLY A 102 -11.54 4.77 -4.39
N LYS A 103 -10.41 4.22 -4.80
CA LYS A 103 -9.48 3.53 -3.90
C LYS A 103 -8.04 3.72 -4.34
N ASP A 104 -7.12 3.73 -3.39
CA ASP A 104 -5.68 3.70 -3.64
C ASP A 104 -5.02 2.55 -2.89
N GLN A 105 -3.92 2.06 -3.42
CA GLN A 105 -3.07 1.09 -2.74
C GLN A 105 -2.37 1.77 -1.56
N PHE A 106 -2.20 1.01 -0.48
CA PHE A 106 -1.43 1.44 0.66
C PHE A 106 -0.62 0.29 1.24
N VAL A 107 0.49 0.64 1.87
CA VAL A 107 1.33 -0.20 2.72
C VAL A 107 1.42 0.49 4.07
N ARG A 108 1.22 -0.29 5.14
CA ARG A 108 1.37 0.24 6.50
C ARG A 108 2.77 0.82 6.68
N PHE A 109 2.82 2.00 7.28
CA PHE A 109 4.06 2.74 7.55
C PHE A 109 4.82 3.17 6.28
N GLY A 110 4.12 3.27 5.14
CA GLY A 110 4.69 3.83 3.92
C GLY A 110 4.64 5.37 3.87
N PRO A 111 5.32 5.99 2.89
CA PRO A 111 5.48 7.45 2.81
C PRO A 111 4.35 8.17 2.08
N THR A 112 3.42 7.47 1.42
CA THR A 112 2.38 8.12 0.61
C THR A 112 1.20 8.60 1.45
N VAL A 113 0.37 9.48 0.89
CA VAL A 113 -0.88 9.90 1.54
C VAL A 113 -1.79 8.69 1.83
N ALA A 114 -1.92 7.76 0.87
CA ALA A 114 -2.71 6.55 1.05
C ALA A 114 -2.13 5.65 2.15
N ASP A 115 -0.80 5.51 2.23
CA ASP A 115 -0.10 4.79 3.31
C ASP A 115 -0.45 5.37 4.69
N ASN A 116 -0.45 6.69 4.81
CA ASN A 116 -0.76 7.37 6.05
C ASN A 116 -2.24 7.21 6.42
N LEU A 117 -3.17 7.46 5.48
CA LEU A 117 -4.61 7.26 5.71
C LEU A 117 -4.92 5.81 6.12
N GLY A 118 -4.32 4.85 5.42
CA GLY A 118 -4.50 3.43 5.70
C GLY A 118 -3.89 3.01 7.04
N SER A 119 -2.70 3.51 7.36
CA SER A 119 -2.04 3.27 8.65
C SER A 119 -2.84 3.89 9.80
N THR A 120 -3.41 5.08 9.64
CA THR A 120 -4.26 5.72 10.65
C THR A 120 -5.53 4.92 10.90
N ALA A 121 -6.18 4.38 9.86
CA ALA A 121 -7.34 3.50 10.05
C ALA A 121 -6.97 2.28 10.91
N CYS A 122 -5.86 1.62 10.58
CA CYS A 122 -5.40 0.44 11.30
C CYS A 122 -4.97 0.75 12.74
N GLN A 123 -4.23 1.83 12.97
CA GLN A 123 -3.83 2.26 14.32
C GLN A 123 -5.03 2.67 15.17
N SER A 124 -6.02 3.33 14.57
CA SER A 124 -7.26 3.69 15.27
C SER A 124 -8.03 2.45 15.69
N TRP A 125 -8.13 1.45 14.81
CA TRP A 125 -8.70 0.15 15.16
C TRP A 125 -7.91 -0.59 16.25
N ASP A 126 -6.58 -0.53 16.17
CA ASP A 126 -5.69 -1.12 17.18
C ASP A 126 -5.93 -0.48 18.56
N ASN A 127 -6.10 0.85 18.61
CA ASN A 127 -6.42 1.60 19.81
C ASN A 127 -7.80 1.23 20.38
N ASP A 128 -8.84 1.18 19.54
CA ASP A 128 -10.20 0.84 19.95
C ASP A 128 -10.31 -0.57 20.53
N THR A 129 -9.48 -1.50 20.03
CA THR A 129 -9.50 -2.90 20.46
C THR A 129 -8.45 -3.25 21.52
N GLY A 130 -7.49 -2.35 21.78
CA GLY A 130 -6.33 -2.61 22.61
C GLY A 130 -5.38 -3.68 22.05
N LYS A 131 -5.47 -4.00 20.76
CA LYS A 131 -4.69 -5.07 20.11
C LYS A 131 -3.92 -4.51 18.92
N VAL A 132 -2.62 -4.75 18.90
CA VAL A 132 -1.77 -4.36 17.77
C VAL A 132 -1.99 -5.33 16.60
N SER A 133 -2.59 -4.88 15.50
CA SER A 133 -2.79 -5.70 14.30
C SER A 133 -1.51 -5.96 13.52
N LEU A 134 -0.58 -4.99 13.52
CA LEU A 134 0.76 -5.13 12.96
C LEU A 134 1.71 -4.14 13.63
N ALA A 135 2.83 -4.64 14.14
CA ALA A 135 3.91 -3.80 14.66
C ALA A 135 4.83 -3.34 13.51
N GLU A 136 5.27 -2.09 13.56
CA GLU A 136 6.28 -1.59 12.63
C GLU A 136 7.61 -2.31 12.86
N LYS A 137 8.23 -2.77 11.77
CA LYS A 137 9.58 -3.33 11.77
C LYS A 137 10.47 -2.39 10.97
N GLY A 138 11.44 -1.77 11.64
CA GLY A 138 12.46 -0.96 11.00
C GLY A 138 13.22 -1.75 9.93
N ASP A 139 13.67 -1.06 8.88
CA ASP A 139 14.51 -1.59 7.80
C ASP A 139 14.00 -2.89 7.13
N SER A 140 12.71 -2.93 6.78
CA SER A 140 12.13 -4.08 6.08
C SER A 140 12.25 -4.02 4.55
N TRP A 141 12.51 -2.85 3.97
CA TRP A 141 12.67 -2.68 2.52
C TRP A 141 14.10 -2.95 2.08
N GLU A 142 14.27 -3.80 1.07
CA GLU A 142 15.55 -4.13 0.46
C GLU A 142 15.55 -3.74 -1.02
N PHE A 143 16.61 -3.09 -1.46
CA PHE A 143 16.82 -2.80 -2.88
C PHE A 143 17.05 -4.11 -3.64
N ALA A 144 16.27 -4.34 -4.70
CA ALA A 144 16.39 -5.54 -5.52
C ALA A 144 17.04 -5.26 -6.87
N ALA A 145 16.58 -4.21 -7.58
CA ALA A 145 17.04 -3.94 -8.93
C ALA A 145 16.85 -2.47 -9.31
N GLN A 146 17.59 -2.03 -10.34
CA GLN A 146 17.46 -0.71 -10.94
C GLN A 146 17.32 -0.84 -12.46
N VAL A 147 16.42 -0.04 -13.04
CA VAL A 147 16.28 0.11 -14.48
C VAL A 147 17.40 1.03 -14.97
N GLU A 148 18.33 0.51 -15.77
CA GLU A 148 19.55 1.23 -16.18
C GLU A 148 19.26 2.59 -16.82
N LYS A 149 18.30 2.67 -17.74
CA LYS A 149 18.01 3.91 -18.49
C LYS A 149 17.32 4.99 -17.67
N SER A 150 16.34 4.62 -16.84
CA SER A 150 15.55 5.59 -16.09
C SER A 150 16.07 5.83 -14.68
N GLY A 151 16.93 4.93 -14.17
CA GLY A 151 17.36 4.90 -12.79
C GLY A 151 16.27 4.46 -11.81
N ASN A 152 15.06 4.12 -12.27
CA ASN A 152 13.95 3.67 -11.42
C ASN A 152 14.34 2.42 -10.64
N LYS A 153 13.85 2.31 -9.41
CA LYS A 153 14.30 1.28 -8.47
C LYS A 153 13.16 0.36 -8.08
N VAL A 154 13.46 -0.92 -7.91
CA VAL A 154 12.56 -1.92 -7.35
C VAL A 154 13.08 -2.29 -5.97
N PHE A 155 12.21 -2.19 -4.98
CA PHE A 155 12.44 -2.63 -3.61
C PHE A 155 11.49 -3.77 -3.25
N LEU A 156 11.93 -4.66 -2.37
CA LEU A 156 11.14 -5.78 -1.85
C LEU A 156 11.02 -5.66 -0.33
N LYS A 157 9.82 -5.84 0.22
CA LYS A 157 9.59 -5.75 1.66
C LYS A 157 9.78 -7.12 2.30
N ARG A 158 10.95 -7.36 2.91
CA ARG A 158 11.44 -8.68 3.36
C ARG A 158 10.48 -9.42 4.28
N ASP A 159 9.83 -8.72 5.19
CA ASP A 159 8.91 -9.28 6.19
C ASP A 159 7.52 -9.63 5.64
N THR A 160 7.27 -9.37 4.35
CA THR A 160 6.03 -9.77 3.66
C THR A 160 6.17 -11.04 2.83
N LEU A 161 7.37 -11.63 2.82
CA LEU A 161 7.61 -12.88 2.14
C LEU A 161 6.73 -13.98 2.74
N ARG A 162 5.98 -14.68 1.88
CA ARG A 162 5.08 -15.75 2.31
C ARG A 162 4.96 -16.85 1.28
N LYS A 163 4.75 -18.07 1.75
CA LYS A 163 4.33 -19.21 0.92
C LYS A 163 2.83 -19.13 0.73
N ARG A 164 2.36 -19.36 -0.48
CA ARG A 164 0.93 -19.38 -0.84
C ARG A 164 0.68 -20.34 -1.99
N ALA A 165 -0.59 -20.69 -2.19
CA ALA A 165 -1.01 -21.26 -3.47
C ALA A 165 -1.30 -20.12 -4.46
N PHE A 166 -0.81 -20.25 -5.69
CA PHE A 166 -1.18 -19.39 -6.81
C PHE A 166 -1.40 -20.24 -8.05
N LYS A 167 -2.57 -20.08 -8.69
CA LYS A 167 -3.01 -20.93 -9.83
C LYS A 167 -2.83 -22.44 -9.57
N GLY A 168 -3.19 -22.89 -8.37
CA GLY A 168 -3.10 -24.29 -7.97
C GLY A 168 -1.68 -24.81 -7.71
N LYS A 169 -0.65 -23.96 -7.76
CA LYS A 169 0.75 -24.35 -7.51
C LYS A 169 1.26 -23.74 -6.21
N PRO A 170 2.12 -24.46 -5.45
CA PRO A 170 2.92 -23.85 -4.39
C PRO A 170 3.79 -22.73 -4.95
N SER A 171 3.72 -21.56 -4.33
CA SER A 171 4.38 -20.34 -4.76
C SER A 171 4.92 -19.57 -3.58
N VAL A 172 5.90 -18.70 -3.87
CA VAL A 172 6.40 -17.69 -2.95
C VAL A 172 5.95 -16.34 -3.45
N SER A 173 5.51 -15.48 -2.54
CA SER A 173 5.13 -14.11 -2.85
C SER A 173 5.80 -13.10 -1.92
N ILE A 174 6.04 -11.90 -2.42
CA ILE A 174 6.59 -10.78 -1.64
C ILE A 174 6.00 -9.46 -2.12
N LEU A 175 5.81 -8.51 -1.21
CA LEU A 175 5.45 -7.14 -1.53
C LEU A 175 6.64 -6.41 -2.16
N SER A 176 6.37 -5.65 -3.22
CA SER A 176 7.34 -4.80 -3.90
C SER A 176 6.92 -3.33 -3.88
N ARG A 177 7.90 -2.47 -4.08
CA ARG A 177 7.71 -1.04 -4.35
C ARG A 177 8.56 -0.66 -5.55
N PHE A 178 7.95 0.00 -6.51
CA PHE A 178 8.62 0.62 -7.64
C PHE A 178 8.71 2.13 -7.42
N ASP A 179 9.94 2.65 -7.40
CA ASP A 179 10.23 4.06 -7.23
C ASP A 179 10.47 4.68 -8.61
N ASN A 180 9.49 5.44 -9.10
CA ASN A 180 9.66 6.24 -10.31
C ASN A 180 10.34 7.56 -9.95
N LEU A 181 11.65 7.63 -10.18
CA LEU A 181 12.47 8.76 -9.73
C LEU A 181 12.15 10.06 -10.47
N ARG A 182 11.70 9.96 -11.72
CA ARG A 182 11.33 11.12 -12.55
C ARG A 182 10.04 11.76 -12.04
N GLU A 183 9.04 10.93 -11.79
CA GLU A 183 7.71 11.39 -11.38
C GLU A 183 7.60 11.57 -9.86
N LYS A 184 8.59 11.07 -9.10
CA LYS A 184 8.62 11.04 -7.64
C LYS A 184 7.41 10.30 -7.05
N THR A 185 7.01 9.23 -7.73
CA THR A 185 5.89 8.37 -7.35
C THR A 185 6.38 7.01 -6.86
N TYR A 186 5.54 6.35 -6.08
CA TYR A 186 5.76 5.01 -5.55
C TYR A 186 4.59 4.13 -5.96
N GLU A 187 4.86 2.99 -6.58
CA GLU A 187 3.83 2.01 -6.95
C GLU A 187 4.08 0.73 -6.17
N TYR A 188 3.01 0.06 -5.73
CA TYR A 188 3.11 -1.17 -4.96
C TYR A 188 2.46 -2.33 -5.70
N SER A 189 3.12 -3.48 -5.66
CA SER A 189 2.58 -4.72 -6.21
C SER A 189 3.02 -5.92 -5.38
N GLU A 190 2.50 -7.10 -5.69
CA GLU A 190 2.98 -8.35 -5.12
C GLU A 190 3.60 -9.19 -6.22
N PHE A 191 4.89 -9.52 -6.08
CA PHE A 191 5.52 -10.49 -6.96
C PHE A 191 5.26 -11.90 -6.48
N VAL A 192 4.96 -12.80 -7.42
CA VAL A 192 4.69 -14.22 -7.14
C VAL A 192 5.41 -15.10 -8.15
N ILE A 193 6.09 -16.12 -7.65
CA ILE A 193 6.75 -17.14 -8.47
C ILE A 193 6.43 -18.54 -7.93
N ALA A 194 6.26 -19.51 -8.83
CA ALA A 194 6.06 -20.91 -8.43
C ALA A 194 7.34 -21.47 -7.78
N SER A 195 7.20 -22.22 -6.69
CA SER A 195 8.33 -22.82 -5.97
C SER A 195 9.14 -23.77 -6.86
N ALA A 196 8.48 -24.46 -7.79
CA ALA A 196 9.11 -25.34 -8.78
C ALA A 196 9.92 -24.58 -9.85
N ASP A 197 9.56 -23.32 -10.14
CA ASP A 197 10.32 -22.49 -11.08
C ASP A 197 11.61 -21.98 -10.42
N CYS A 198 11.55 -21.68 -9.11
CA CYS A 198 12.73 -21.38 -8.31
C CYS A 198 13.73 -22.55 -8.27
N GLU A 199 13.25 -23.79 -8.07
CA GLU A 199 14.09 -25.00 -8.08
C GLU A 199 14.76 -25.23 -9.43
N ARG A 200 14.02 -24.96 -10.49
CA ARG A 200 14.48 -25.20 -11.86
C ARG A 200 15.46 -24.14 -12.34
N GLY A 201 15.45 -22.95 -11.73
CA GLY A 201 16.27 -21.83 -12.16
C GLY A 201 15.69 -20.99 -13.30
N TYR A 202 14.45 -21.25 -13.72
CA TYR A 202 13.74 -20.45 -14.72
C TYR A 202 12.23 -20.70 -14.64
N GLY A 203 11.44 -19.75 -15.15
CA GLY A 203 9.98 -19.84 -15.18
C GLY A 203 9.32 -18.49 -15.40
N THR A 204 8.17 -18.25 -14.78
CA THR A 204 7.43 -17.00 -14.94
C THR A 204 7.27 -16.27 -13.60
N LEU A 205 7.70 -15.02 -13.55
CA LEU A 205 7.42 -14.09 -12.45
C LEU A 205 6.10 -13.37 -12.75
N TYR A 206 5.16 -13.42 -11.83
CA TYR A 206 3.89 -12.69 -11.93
C TYR A 206 3.93 -11.47 -11.03
N GLU A 207 3.40 -10.36 -11.53
CA GLU A 207 3.07 -9.19 -10.74
C GLU A 207 1.56 -9.16 -10.51
N LEU A 208 1.17 -8.98 -9.25
CA LEU A 208 -0.22 -8.92 -8.83
C LEU A 208 -0.56 -7.55 -8.25
N ASN A 209 -1.76 -7.10 -8.57
CA ASN A 209 -2.48 -6.10 -7.79
C ASN A 209 -2.86 -6.68 -6.42
N PHE A 210 -3.22 -5.82 -5.46
CA PHE A 210 -3.56 -6.26 -4.11
C PHE A 210 -4.90 -6.99 -3.99
N ASP A 211 -5.72 -6.96 -5.05
CA ASP A 211 -6.91 -7.82 -5.19
C ASP A 211 -6.58 -9.21 -5.76
N GLY A 212 -5.31 -9.47 -6.08
CA GLY A 212 -4.82 -10.73 -6.65
C GLY A 212 -4.96 -10.84 -8.16
N GLY A 213 -5.50 -9.82 -8.83
CA GLY A 213 -5.48 -9.73 -10.29
C GLY A 213 -4.04 -9.58 -10.81
N ILE A 214 -3.73 -10.23 -11.92
CA ILE A 214 -2.41 -10.12 -12.56
C ILE A 214 -2.33 -8.76 -13.25
N SER A 215 -1.36 -7.93 -12.87
CA SER A 215 -1.04 -6.68 -13.57
C SER A 215 -0.10 -6.95 -14.74
N ASP A 216 0.92 -7.79 -14.52
CA ASP A 216 1.91 -8.15 -15.53
C ASP A 216 2.55 -9.52 -15.25
N LYS A 217 3.33 -10.04 -16.20
CA LYS A 217 4.15 -11.24 -16.06
C LYS A 217 5.38 -11.19 -16.98
N TRP A 218 6.45 -11.82 -16.53
CA TRP A 218 7.68 -11.95 -17.32
C TRP A 218 8.24 -13.36 -17.22
N ASP A 219 8.71 -13.88 -18.35
CA ASP A 219 9.52 -15.08 -18.36
C ASP A 219 10.94 -14.73 -17.93
N ILE A 220 11.47 -15.51 -17.00
CA ILE A 220 12.74 -15.24 -16.33
C ILE A 220 13.63 -16.48 -16.32
N ALA A 221 14.92 -16.25 -16.46
CA ALA A 221 15.97 -17.14 -15.98
C ALA A 221 16.57 -16.52 -14.71
N LEU A 222 16.75 -17.34 -13.66
CA LEU A 222 17.49 -16.92 -12.47
C LEU A 222 18.95 -16.64 -12.88
N ASN A 223 19.55 -15.60 -12.29
CA ASN A 223 20.86 -15.06 -12.67
C ASN A 223 20.92 -14.44 -14.08
N GLY A 224 19.78 -14.13 -14.70
CA GLY A 224 19.73 -13.31 -15.92
C GLY A 224 19.85 -11.81 -15.63
N ASP A 225 20.20 -11.02 -16.66
CA ASP A 225 20.49 -9.59 -16.52
C ASP A 225 19.25 -8.68 -16.50
N SER A 226 18.06 -9.22 -16.74
CA SER A 226 16.83 -8.42 -16.72
C SER A 226 16.41 -8.06 -15.28
N VAL A 227 15.75 -6.91 -15.10
CA VAL A 227 15.18 -6.51 -13.80
C VAL A 227 14.27 -7.60 -13.22
N ALA A 228 13.43 -8.22 -14.05
CA ALA A 228 12.55 -9.32 -13.63
C ALA A 228 13.34 -10.56 -13.21
N SER A 229 14.43 -10.90 -13.92
CA SER A 229 15.34 -12.00 -13.55
C SER A 229 16.02 -11.76 -12.20
N VAL A 230 16.53 -10.54 -11.97
CA VAL A 230 17.16 -10.16 -10.70
C VAL A 230 16.15 -10.25 -9.56
N VAL A 231 14.97 -9.66 -9.73
CA VAL A 231 13.87 -9.73 -8.74
C VAL A 231 13.50 -11.19 -8.48
N GLY A 232 13.30 -12.00 -9.52
CA GLY A 232 13.00 -13.43 -9.40
C GLY A 232 14.06 -14.19 -8.60
N GLY A 233 15.34 -13.90 -8.85
CA GLY A 233 16.46 -14.43 -8.06
C GLY A 233 16.36 -14.09 -6.57
N VAL A 234 16.10 -12.81 -6.25
CA VAL A 234 15.94 -12.37 -4.85
C VAL A 234 14.74 -13.04 -4.18
N VAL A 235 13.60 -13.19 -4.89
CA VAL A 235 12.41 -13.87 -4.33
C VAL A 235 12.70 -15.36 -4.09
N CYS A 236 13.33 -16.04 -5.04
CA CYS A 236 13.64 -17.46 -4.94
C CYS A 236 14.67 -17.78 -3.85
N ASN A 237 15.67 -16.94 -3.66
CA ASN A 237 16.70 -17.12 -2.63
C ASN A 237 16.16 -17.07 -1.19
N LYS A 238 14.92 -16.59 -1.01
CA LYS A 238 14.30 -16.46 0.31
C LYS A 238 13.25 -17.54 0.63
N ARG A 239 13.05 -18.50 -0.29
CA ARG A 239 12.04 -19.58 -0.18
C ARG A 239 12.18 -20.47 1.06
#